data_AF-A0A848RSM6-F1
#
_entry.id   AF-A0A848RSM6-F1
#
_cell.length_a   1.000
_cell.length_b   1.000
_cell.length_c   1.000
_cell.angle_alpha   90.00
_cell.angle_beta   90.00
_cell.angle_gamma   90.00
#
_symmetry.space_group_name_H-M   'P 1'
#
loop_
_entity.id
_entity.type
_entity.pdbx_description
1 polymer ?
#
loop_
_entity_poly.entity_id
_entity_poly.type
_entity_poly.pdbx_seq_one_letter_code
_entity_poly.pdbx_strand_id
1 'polypeptide(L)' 'MPRNYSQGFRDCAVGLVFDRFRDGSGVSRWVVISDIGLKLGVSRESLCRWVNRAE' A
#
# COMPACT_ATOMS: atom_id res chain seq x y z
N MET A 1 17.16 10.35 4.80
CA MET A 1 16.86 10.68 3.40
C MET A 1 15.48 10.16 3.05
N PRO A 2 14.62 10.90 2.32
CA PRO A 2 13.38 10.31 1.81
C PRO A 2 13.79 9.15 0.89
N ARG A 3 13.38 7.92 1.26
CA ARG A 3 13.64 6.75 0.42
C ARG A 3 12.85 6.96 -0.86
N ASN A 4 13.54 7.31 -1.94
CA ASN A 4 12.90 7.62 -3.20
C ASN A 4 12.54 6.31 -3.88
N TYR A 5 11.35 5.79 -3.58
CA TYR A 5 10.82 4.62 -4.28
C TYR A 5 10.49 5.01 -5.72
N SER A 6 10.88 4.17 -6.68
CA SER A 6 10.53 4.33 -8.09
C SER A 6 9.01 4.33 -8.28
N GLN A 7 8.52 5.07 -9.27
CA GLN A 7 7.08 5.17 -9.54
C GLN A 7 6.44 3.80 -9.78
N GLY A 8 7.09 2.92 -10.57
CA GLY A 8 6.59 1.57 -10.81
C GLY A 8 6.49 0.71 -9.54
N PHE A 9 7.38 0.90 -8.57
CA PHE A 9 7.27 0.20 -7.28
C PHE A 9 6.07 0.70 -6.46
N ARG A 10 5.84 2.02 -6.45
CA ARG A 10 4.68 2.61 -5.76
C ARG A 10 3.38 2.14 -6.37
N ASP A 11 3.31 2.13 -7.70
CA ASP A 11 2.14 1.68 -8.46
C ASP A 11 1.81 0.21 -8.16
N CYS A 12 2.84 -0.65 -8.16
CA CYS A 12 2.69 -2.05 -7.81
C CYS A 12 2.24 -2.25 -6.34
N ALA A 13 2.81 -1.48 -5.40
CA ALA A 13 2.43 -1.52 -3.99
C ALA A 13 0.97 -1.09 -3.76
N VAL A 14 0.52 -0.06 -4.46
CA VAL A 14 -0.86 0.42 -4.43
C VAL A 14 -1.80 -0.62 -5.06
N GLY A 15 -1.42 -1.21 -6.20
CA GLY A 15 -2.16 -2.28 -6.86
C GLY A 15 -2.40 -3.49 -5.94
N LEU A 16 -1.39 -3.92 -5.18
CA LEU A 16 -1.53 -5.00 -4.19
C LEU A 16 -2.53 -4.67 -3.07
N VAL A 17 -2.60 -3.41 -2.64
CA VAL A 17 -3.58 -2.98 -1.64
C VAL A 17 -4.99 -3.07 -2.23
N PHE A 18 -5.21 -2.55 -3.44
CA PHE A 18 -6.52 -2.60 -4.11
C PHE A 18 -6.96 -4.01 -4.48
N ASP A 19 -6.05 -4.86 -4.95
CA ASP A 19 -6.32 -6.26 -5.27
C ASP A 19 -6.85 -7.01 -4.03
N ARG A 20 -6.17 -6.85 -2.90
CA ARG A 20 -6.58 -7.48 -1.63
C ARG A 20 -7.86 -6.91 -1.05
N PHE A 21 -8.19 -5.66 -1.38
CA PHE A 21 -9.49 -5.10 -1.08
C PHE A 21 -10.61 -5.69 -1.93
N ARG A 22 -10.33 -5.93 -3.20
CA ARG A 22 -11.29 -6.49 -4.17
C ARG A 22 -11.59 -7.96 -3.88
N ASP A 23 -10.62 -8.70 -3.36
CA ASP A 23 -10.76 -10.11 -2.98
C ASP A 23 -11.72 -10.34 -1.79
N GLY A 24 -12.10 -9.29 -1.07
CA GLY A 24 -13.33 -9.30 -0.28
C GLY A 24 -13.28 -10.11 1.02
N SER A 25 -13.01 -9.41 2.13
CA SER A 25 -13.43 -9.92 3.46
C SER A 25 -13.61 -8.80 4.48
N GLY A 26 -14.24 -7.67 4.11
CA GLY A 26 -14.50 -6.57 5.05
C GLY A 26 -13.27 -6.05 5.82
N VAL A 27 -12.07 -6.38 5.33
CA VAL A 27 -10.83 -6.19 6.08
C VAL A 27 -10.57 -4.70 6.08
N SER A 28 -10.36 -4.14 7.28
CA SER A 28 -10.14 -2.70 7.39
C SER A 28 -8.94 -2.29 6.54
N ARG A 29 -9.08 -1.16 5.82
CA ARG A 29 -8.02 -0.50 5.06
C ARG A 29 -6.68 -0.47 5.78
N TRP A 30 -6.77 -0.17 7.07
CA TRP A 30 -5.64 -0.10 7.98
C TRP A 30 -4.86 -1.40 8.12
N VAL A 31 -5.55 -2.55 8.18
CA VAL A 31 -4.91 -3.86 8.32
C VAL A 31 -4.21 -4.24 7.02
N VAL A 32 -4.87 -4.02 5.88
CA VAL A 32 -4.30 -4.31 4.56
C VAL A 32 -3.05 -3.48 4.31
N ILE A 33 -3.10 -2.17 4.53
CA ILE A 33 -1.94 -1.28 4.36
C ILE A 33 -0.80 -1.66 5.31
N SER A 34 -1.11 -2.07 6.55
CA SER A 34 -0.08 -2.48 7.51
C SER A 34 0.61 -3.78 7.10
N ASP A 35 -0.15 -4.79 6.66
CA ASP A 35 0.38 -6.08 6.19
C ASP A 35 1.22 -5.91 4.92
N ILE A 36 0.70 -5.19 3.92
CA ILE A 36 1.42 -4.96 2.66
C ILE A 36 2.65 -4.09 2.90
N GLY A 37 2.56 -3.07 3.76
CA GLY A 37 3.71 -2.27 4.18
C GLY A 37 4.81 -3.12 4.81
N LEU A 38 4.44 -4.02 5.74
CA LEU A 38 5.38 -4.95 6.38
C LEU A 38 6.06 -5.86 5.35
N LYS A 39 5.30 -6.46 4.43
CA LYS A 39 5.81 -7.36 3.39
C LYS A 39 6.79 -6.66 2.44
N LEU A 40 6.52 -5.40 2.11
CA LEU A 40 7.34 -4.61 1.18
C LEU A 40 8.49 -3.87 1.88
N GLY A 41 8.58 -3.92 3.22
CA GLY A 41 9.54 -3.12 4.00
C GLY A 41 9.29 -1.61 3.88
N VAL A 42 8.05 -1.21 3.62
CA VAL A 42 7.60 0.17 3.46
C VAL A 42 6.85 0.59 4.71
N SER A 43 7.15 1.78 5.22
CA SER A 43 6.38 2.33 6.33
C SER A 43 4.90 2.45 5.94
N ARG A 44 4.02 1.98 6.83
CA ARG A 44 2.57 2.08 6.70
C ARG A 44 2.12 3.49 6.29
N GLU A 45 2.72 4.53 6.85
CA GLU A 45 2.38 5.93 6.53
C GLU A 45 2.73 6.30 5.08
N SER A 46 3.84 5.78 4.56
CA SER A 46 4.25 6.02 3.18
C SER A 46 3.28 5.33 2.21
N LEU A 47 2.95 4.07 2.49
CA LEU A 47 1.99 3.32 1.67
C LEU A 47 0.59 3.94 1.74
N CYS A 48 0.16 4.38 2.92
CA CYS A 48 -1.09 5.11 3.09
C CYS A 48 -1.13 6.38 2.23
N ARG A 49 -0.07 7.18 2.21
CA ARG A 49 0.01 8.36 1.32
C ARG A 49 -0.05 8.02 -0.16
N TRP A 50 0.49 6.88 -0.58
CA TRP A 50 0.42 6.47 -1.99
C TRP A 50 -0.99 6.04 -2.36
N VAL A 51 -1.64 5.25 -1.50
CA VAL A 51 -3.03 4.81 -1.70
C VAL A 51 -3.98 6.03 -1.75
N ASN A 52 -3.83 6.99 -0.84
CA ASN A 52 -4.65 8.23 -0.85
C ASN A 52 -4.41 9.14 -2.07
N ARG A 53 -3.29 8.99 -2.79
CA ARG A 53 -3.03 9.73 -4.04
C ARG A 53 -3.54 9.01 -5.28
N ALA A 54 -3.83 7.72 -5.15
CA ALA A 54 -4.28 6.87 -6.24
C ALA A 54 -5.79 6.59 -6.20
N GLU A 55 -6.44 6.90 -5.07
CA GLU A 55 -7.90 7.08 -4.97
C GLU A 55 -8.32 8.39 -5.64
#